data_AF-A0A251VIB9-F1
#
_entry.id   AF-A0A251VIB9-F1
#
_cell.length_a   1.000
_cell.length_b   1.000
_cell.length_c   1.000
_cell.angle_alpha   90.00
_cell.angle_beta   90.00
_cell.angle_gamma   90.00
#
_symmetry.space_group_name_H-M   'P 1'
#
loop_
_entity.id
_entity.type
_entity.pdbx_description
1 polymer ?
#
loop_
_entity_poly.entity_id
_entity_poly.type
_entity_poly.pdbx_seq_one_letter_code
_entity_poly.pdbx_strand_id
1 'polypeptide(L)'
;MKTGQYGWDWHSENKSTFTYKPIPLDLGLVKLNLSKNMYSSPLDFASDVRLVFENTMLYNPKTYEVHGMAHQLLSYFEMLFRPI
;
A
#
# COMPACT_ATOMS: atom_id res chain seq x y z
N MET A 1 33.10 1.66 -16.42
CA MET A 1 33.27 2.43 -15.17
C MET A 1 33.05 3.90 -15.54
N LYS A 2 32.04 4.63 -15.06
CA LYS A 2 31.58 4.79 -13.69
C LYS A 2 30.04 4.85 -13.59
N THR A 3 29.58 4.37 -12.45
CA THR A 3 28.23 4.34 -11.89
C THR A 3 27.64 5.75 -11.71
N GLY A 4 26.44 5.98 -12.26
CA GLY A 4 25.61 7.14 -11.95
C GLY A 4 24.52 6.73 -10.95
N GLN A 5 24.65 7.24 -9.74
CA GLN A 5 23.73 7.10 -8.61
C GLN A 5 22.28 7.41 -9.05
N TYR A 6 21.36 6.44 -8.97
CA TYR A 6 19.91 6.76 -8.99
C TYR A 6 19.54 7.35 -7.62
N GLY A 7 19.86 8.62 -7.44
CA GLY A 7 19.38 9.44 -6.34
C GLY A 7 17.94 9.84 -6.62
N TRP A 8 17.01 9.38 -5.79
CA TRP A 8 15.63 9.85 -5.81
C TRP A 8 15.60 11.23 -5.16
N ASP A 9 15.68 12.28 -5.99
CA ASP A 9 15.49 13.67 -5.57
C ASP A 9 14.01 13.91 -5.27
N TRP A 10 13.63 13.69 -4.01
CA TRP A 10 12.32 14.05 -3.47
C TRP A 10 12.29 15.51 -3.03
N HIS A 11 12.10 16.42 -3.97
CA HIS A 11 11.60 17.78 -3.72
C HIS A 11 10.58 18.09 -4.82
N SER A 12 9.46 18.76 -4.63
CA SER A 12 8.79 19.37 -3.48
C SER A 12 7.52 19.97 -4.10
N GLU A 13 6.34 19.78 -3.51
CA GLU A 13 5.27 20.79 -3.42
C GLU A 13 3.98 20.15 -2.88
N ASN A 14 3.57 20.65 -1.71
CA ASN A 14 2.22 20.59 -1.12
C ASN A 14 1.56 19.22 -0.87
N LYS A 15 1.87 18.61 0.28
CA LYS A 15 0.86 17.87 1.08
C LYS A 15 1.06 18.13 2.57
N SER A 16 0.35 19.13 3.08
CA SER A 16 0.02 19.20 4.50
C SER A 16 -0.84 17.99 4.85
N THR A 17 -0.32 17.09 5.69
CA THR A 17 -0.91 16.63 6.97
C THR A 17 -0.15 15.39 7.41
N PHE A 18 0.29 15.39 8.68
CA PHE A 18 0.77 14.26 9.49
C PHE A 18 1.72 13.27 8.79
N THR A 19 2.97 13.22 9.23
CA THR A 19 4.05 12.36 8.75
C THR A 19 3.64 10.87 8.64
N TYR A 20 2.92 10.51 7.58
CA TYR A 20 2.63 9.15 7.20
C TYR A 20 3.89 8.66 6.50
N LYS A 21 4.92 8.37 7.29
CA LYS A 21 6.00 7.53 6.81
C LYS A 21 5.31 6.24 6.38
N PRO A 22 5.26 5.90 5.09
CA PRO A 22 4.65 4.65 4.68
C PRO A 22 5.46 3.59 5.40
N ILE A 23 4.86 2.94 6.38
CA ILE A 23 5.36 1.64 6.79
C ILE A 23 5.35 0.86 5.47
N PRO A 24 6.46 0.25 5.04
CA PRO A 24 6.47 -0.60 3.87
C PRO A 24 5.54 -1.77 4.16
N LEU A 25 4.25 -1.55 3.88
CA LEU A 25 3.19 -2.52 3.97
C LEU A 25 3.12 -3.16 2.61
N ASP A 26 3.40 -4.45 2.61
CA ASP A 26 3.13 -5.36 1.52
C ASP A 26 2.23 -6.48 2.04
N LEU A 27 1.66 -7.26 1.12
CA LEU A 27 0.77 -8.36 1.48
C LEU A 27 1.48 -9.46 2.29
N GLY A 28 2.81 -9.54 2.24
CA GLY A 28 3.62 -10.44 3.07
C GLY A 28 3.60 -10.01 4.54
N LEU A 29 3.75 -8.71 4.81
CA LEU A 29 3.62 -8.14 6.15
C LEU A 29 2.19 -8.27 6.69
N VAL A 30 1.17 -7.99 5.87
CA VAL A 30 -0.23 -8.18 6.27
C VAL A 30 -0.50 -9.64 6.64
N LYS A 31 -0.02 -10.59 5.82
CA LYS A 31 -0.14 -12.02 6.09
C LYS A 31 0.57 -12.42 7.39
N LEU A 32 1.76 -11.87 7.65
CA LEU A 32 2.51 -12.12 8.88
C LEU A 32 1.76 -11.61 10.11
N ASN A 33 1.25 -10.38 10.06
CA ASN A 33 0.49 -9.79 11.16
C ASN A 33 -0.80 -10.56 11.45
N LEU A 34 -1.49 -11.01 10.40
CA LEU A 34 -2.67 -11.87 10.54
C LEU A 34 -2.30 -13.20 11.23
N SER A 35 -1.21 -13.85 10.79
CA SER A 35 -0.75 -15.12 11.39
C SER A 35 -0.30 -14.99 12.86
N LYS A 36 0.13 -13.80 13.26
CA LYS A 36 0.55 -13.47 14.63
C LYS A 36 -0.58 -12.92 15.49
N ASN A 37 -1.82 -12.91 14.98
CA ASN A 37 -2.99 -12.40 15.69
C ASN A 37 -2.82 -10.93 16.16
N MET A 38 -2.15 -10.11 15.34
CA MET A 38 -1.82 -8.71 15.64
C MET A 38 -2.97 -7.73 15.39
N TYR A 39 -4.05 -8.20 14.74
CA TYR A 39 -5.22 -7.38 14.45
C TYR A 39 -6.28 -7.59 15.53
N SER A 40 -6.73 -6.49 16.14
CA SER A 40 -7.77 -6.51 17.17
C SER A 40 -9.16 -6.76 16.58
N SER A 41 -9.35 -6.45 15.30
CA SER A 41 -10.60 -6.65 14.57
C SER A 41 -10.36 -6.99 13.09
N PRO A 42 -11.35 -7.58 12.40
CA PRO A 42 -11.30 -7.74 10.95
C PRO A 42 -11.11 -6.41 10.20
N LEU A 43 -11.59 -5.30 10.76
CA LEU A 43 -11.47 -3.98 10.15
C LEU A 43 -10.04 -3.45 10.19
N ASP A 44 -9.25 -3.79 11.21
CA ASP A 44 -7.83 -3.43 11.29
C ASP A 44 -7.03 -4.15 10.20
N PHE A 45 -7.31 -5.45 9.98
CA PHE A 45 -6.77 -6.21 8.86
C PHE A 45 -7.14 -5.58 7.51
N ALA A 46 -8.41 -5.22 7.32
CA ALA A 46 -8.87 -4.62 6.07
C ALA A 46 -8.22 -3.26 5.78
N SER A 47 -7.97 -2.47 6.83
CA SER A 47 -7.29 -1.18 6.72
C SER A 47 -5.89 -1.33 6.14
N ASP A 48 -5.13 -2.31 6.64
CA ASP A 48 -3.79 -2.60 6.11
C ASP A 48 -3.82 -3.11 4.66
N VAL A 49 -4.78 -3.99 4.31
CA VAL A 49 -4.93 -4.47 2.92
C VAL A 49 -5.23 -3.32 1.95
N ARG A 50 -6.18 -2.44 2.30
CA ARG A 50 -6.54 -1.27 1.48
C ARG A 50 -5.32 -0.40 1.24
N LEU A 51 -4.57 -0.14 2.30
CA LEU A 51 -3.41 0.72 2.27
C LEU A 51 -2.29 0.19 1.37
N VAL A 52 -2.08 -1.14 1.29
CA VAL A 52 -1.13 -1.73 0.33
C VAL A 52 -1.49 -1.33 -1.10
N PHE A 53 -2.77 -1.45 -1.48
CA PHE A 53 -3.23 -1.11 -2.83
C PHE A 53 -3.27 0.40 -3.07
N GLU A 54 -3.70 1.19 -2.09
CA GLU A 54 -3.71 2.65 -2.16
C GLU A 54 -2.31 3.23 -2.33
N ASN A 55 -1.32 2.74 -1.55
CA ASN A 55 0.08 3.14 -1.72
C ASN A 55 0.62 2.72 -3.08
N THR A 56 0.25 1.53 -3.56
CA THR A 56 0.62 1.09 -4.90
C THR A 56 0.09 2.05 -5.96
N MET A 57 -1.17 2.48 -5.87
CA MET A 57 -1.74 3.46 -6.79
C MET A 57 -1.17 4.88 -6.62
N LEU A 58 -0.79 5.27 -5.39
CA LEU A 58 -0.22 6.58 -5.08
C LEU A 58 1.18 6.75 -5.67
N TYR A 59 2.02 5.72 -5.59
CA TYR A 59 3.42 5.78 -6.01
C TYR A 59 3.66 5.33 -7.46
N ASN A 60 2.70 4.63 -8.08
CA ASN A 60 2.82 4.17 -9.46
C ASN A 60 1.87 4.93 -10.38
N PRO A 61 2.35 5.50 -11.51
CA PRO A 61 1.50 6.16 -12.50
C PRO A 61 0.42 5.23 -13.06
N LYS A 62 -0.71 5.82 -13.47
CA LYS A 62 -1.84 5.09 -14.11
C LYS A 62 -1.46 4.35 -15.39
N THR A 63 -0.37 4.72 -16.04
CA THR A 63 0.15 4.06 -17.24
C THR A 63 0.85 2.74 -16.93
N TYR A 64 1.17 2.46 -15.67
CA TYR A 64 1.84 1.23 -15.28
C TYR A 64 0.82 0.15 -14.93
N GLU A 65 1.05 -1.07 -15.40
CA GLU A 65 0.15 -2.20 -15.17
C GLU A 65 -0.14 -2.44 -13.68
N VAL A 66 0.86 -2.22 -12.82
CA VAL A 66 0.73 -2.39 -11.37
C VAL A 66 -0.34 -1.48 -10.75
N HIS A 67 -0.56 -0.29 -11.31
CA HIS A 67 -1.63 0.61 -10.86
C HIS A 67 -3.01 0.01 -11.17
N GLY A 68 -3.18 -0.50 -12.40
CA GLY A 68 -4.42 -1.16 -12.81
C GLY A 68 -4.71 -2.44 -12.00
N MET A 69 -3.67 -3.25 -11.76
CA MET A 69 -3.79 -4.46 -10.94
C MET A 69 -4.16 -4.14 -9.49
N ALA A 70 -3.57 -3.11 -8.88
CA ALA A 70 -3.92 -2.68 -7.52
C ALA A 70 -5.39 -2.26 -7.42
N HIS A 71 -5.89 -1.50 -8.39
CA HIS A 71 -7.30 -1.11 -8.45
C HIS A 71 -8.23 -2.34 -8.56
N GLN A 72 -7.91 -3.30 -9.42
CA GLN A 72 -8.71 -4.52 -9.58
C GLN A 72 -8.72 -5.36 -8.31
N LEU A 73 -7.56 -5.60 -7.70
CA LEU A 73 -7.44 -6.39 -6.49
C LEU A 73 -8.14 -5.74 -5.30
N LEU A 74 -8.06 -4.42 -5.16
CA LEU A 74 -8.82 -3.68 -4.15
C LEU A 74 -10.33 -3.85 -4.37
N SER A 75 -10.80 -3.77 -5.61
CA SER A 75 -12.22 -3.98 -5.94
C SER A 75 -12.69 -5.39 -5.58
N TYR A 76 -11.88 -6.42 -5.89
CA TYR A 76 -12.16 -7.80 -5.49
C TYR A 76 -12.17 -7.97 -3.96
N PHE A 77 -11.24 -7.32 -3.27
CA PHE A 77 -11.19 -7.33 -1.81
C PHE A 77 -12.49 -6.79 -1.21
N GLU A 78 -12.97 -5.62 -1.62
CA GLU A 78 -14.22 -5.04 -1.09
C GLU A 78 -15.47 -5.90 -1.38
N MET A 79 -15.49 -6.59 -2.52
CA MET A 79 -16.60 -7.50 -2.85
C MET A 79 -16.65 -8.74 -1.93
N LEU A 80 -15.48 -9.25 -1.56
CA LEU A 80 -15.33 -10.48 -0.77
C LEU A 80 -15.34 -10.21 0.73
N PHE A 81 -14.80 -9.06 1.17
CA PHE A 81 -14.61 -8.74 2.57
C PHE A 81 -15.94 -8.36 3.23
N ARG A 82 -16.50 -9.32 3.97
CA ARG A 82 -17.74 -9.17 4.75
C ARG A 82 -17.44 -9.48 6.21
N PRO A 83 -17.07 -8.47 7.03
CA PRO A 83 -16.79 -8.72 8.44
C PRO A 83 -18.07 -9.21 9.13
N ILE A 84 -17.93 -10.22 9.98
CA ILE A 84 -18.99 -10.80 10.83
C ILE A 84 -18.98 -10.09 12.18
#